data_AF-A0A927MTH3-F1
#
_entry.id   AF-A0A927MTH3-F1
#
_cell.length_a   1.000
_cell.length_b   1.000
_cell.length_c   1.000
_cell.angle_alpha   90.00
_cell.angle_beta   90.00
_cell.angle_gamma   90.00
#
_symmetry.space_group_name_H-M   'P 1'
#
loop_
_entity.id
_entity.type
_entity.pdbx_description
1 polymer ?
#
loop_
_entity_poly.entity_id
_entity_poly.type
_entity_poly.pdbx_seq_one_letter_code
_entity_poly.pdbx_strand_id
1 'polypeptide(L)' 'MTTTETWWEKIFEGNLSLGVNKERLAELEEESFLYFDEHEQIQEQLY' A
#
# COMPACT_ATOMS: atom_id res chain seq x y z
N MET A 1 16.62 16.36 7.09
CA MET A 1 15.74 15.39 6.41
C MET A 1 14.90 16.18 5.43
N THR A 2 15.22 16.13 4.14
CA THR A 2 14.37 16.67 3.08
C THR A 2 13.11 15.81 3.02
N THR A 3 11.98 16.33 3.47
CA THR A 3 10.66 15.72 3.27
C THR A 3 10.38 15.69 1.78
N THR A 4 10.63 14.56 1.15
CA THR A 4 10.21 14.31 -0.23
C THR A 4 8.69 14.21 -0.19
N GLU A 5 7.98 15.11 -0.87
CA GLU A 5 6.52 14.99 -0.98
C GLU A 5 6.19 13.72 -1.76
N THR A 6 5.49 12.80 -1.11
CA THR A 6 5.05 11.55 -1.71
C THR A 6 3.92 11.84 -2.69
N TRP A 7 4.15 11.65 -4.00
CA TRP A 7 3.23 12.07 -5.05
C TRP A 7 1.81 11.50 -4.92
N TRP A 8 1.65 10.34 -4.28
CA TRP A 8 0.38 9.64 -4.12
C TRP A 8 -0.40 10.04 -2.86
N GLU A 9 0.18 10.77 -1.90
CA GLU A 9 -0.49 11.12 -0.63
C GLU A 9 -1.82 11.86 -0.84
N LYS A 10 -1.85 12.80 -1.79
CA LYS A 10 -3.05 13.60 -2.11
C LYS A 10 -4.21 12.79 -2.67
N ILE A 11 -3.93 11.59 -3.19
CA ILE A 11 -4.96 10.70 -3.75
C ILE A 11 -5.85 10.15 -2.62
N PHE A 12 -5.29 9.96 -1.44
CA PHE A 12 -5.95 9.33 -0.30
C PHE A 12 -6.48 10.33 0.74
N GLU A 13 -6.58 11.60 0.38
CA GLU A 13 -7.17 12.64 1.22
C GLU A 13 -8.72 12.67 1.10
N GLY A 14 -9.37 13.38 2.03
CA GLY A 14 -10.83 13.57 2.01
C GLY A 14 -11.62 12.27 2.16
N ASN A 15 -12.60 12.03 1.30
CA ASN A 15 -13.49 10.86 1.40
C ASN A 15 -12.75 9.52 1.18
N LEU A 16 -11.65 9.53 0.43
CA LEU A 16 -10.85 8.33 0.16
C LEU A 16 -9.94 7.94 1.32
N SER A 17 -9.76 8.82 2.30
CA SER A 17 -9.07 8.49 3.56
C SER A 17 -9.84 7.44 4.38
N LEU A 18 -11.16 7.34 4.17
CA LEU A 18 -12.05 6.41 4.84
C LEU A 18 -12.02 5.05 4.12
N GLY A 19 -10.90 4.35 4.25
CA GLY A 19 -10.67 3.07 3.57
C GLY A 19 -9.20 2.71 3.42
N VAL A 20 -8.32 3.67 3.64
CA VAL A 20 -6.87 3.43 3.69
C VAL A 20 -6.53 2.62 4.93
N ASN A 21 -5.95 1.44 4.73
CA ASN A 21 -5.35 0.69 5.82
C ASN A 21 -4.00 1.33 6.20
N LYS A 22 -4.02 2.15 7.24
CA LYS A 22 -2.85 2.91 7.71
C LYS A 22 -1.70 2.02 8.19
N GLU A 23 -2.01 0.81 8.65
CA GLU A 23 -1.00 -0.15 9.13
C GLU A 23 -0.17 -0.70 7.97
N ARG A 24 -0.76 -0.79 6.77
CA ARG A 24 -0.11 -1.27 5.55
C ARG A 24 0.54 -0.16 4.72
N LEU A 25 0.39 1.11 5.10
CA LEU A 25 1.00 2.22 4.35
C LEU A 25 2.53 2.13 4.32
N ALA A 26 3.14 1.59 5.37
CA ALA A 26 4.59 1.39 5.43
C ALA A 26 5.09 0.40 4.36
N GLU A 27 4.24 -0.51 3.89
CA GLU A 27 4.60 -1.47 2.83
C GLU A 27 4.85 -0.74 1.50
N LEU A 28 4.27 0.43 1.27
CA LEU A 28 4.48 1.23 0.06
C LEU A 28 5.91 1.79 -0.06
N GLU A 29 6.67 1.79 1.03
CA GLU A 29 8.10 2.13 1.02
C GLU A 29 8.99 0.97 0.54
N GLU A 30 8.46 -0.26 0.54
CA GLU A 30 9.19 -1.43 0.10
C GLU A 30 9.00 -1.66 -1.41
N GLU A 31 10.09 -1.86 -2.15
CA GLU A 31 10.04 -2.12 -3.60
C GLU A 31 9.30 -3.44 -3.92
N SER A 32 9.30 -4.38 -2.97
CA SER A 32 8.54 -5.64 -3.02
C SER A 32 7.04 -5.46 -3.17
N PHE A 33 6.47 -4.36 -2.69
CA PHE A 33 5.04 -4.09 -2.77
C PHE A 33 4.50 -4.08 -4.21
N LEU A 34 5.32 -3.66 -5.18
CA LEU A 34 4.93 -3.60 -6.59
C LEU A 34 5.03 -4.96 -7.29
N TYR A 35 5.71 -5.92 -6.68
CA TYR A 35 5.88 -7.24 -7.26
C TYR A 35 4.72 -8.15 -6.87
N PHE A 36 4.35 -8.97 -7.83
CA PHE A 36 3.34 -9.98 -7.64
C PHE A 36 3.97 -11.17 -6.90
N ASP A 37 3.54 -11.44 -5.67
CA ASP A 37 3.97 -12.63 -4.93
C ASP A 37 3.03 -13.81 -5.26
N GLU A 38 3.54 -14.77 -6.03
CA GLU A 38 2.81 -15.99 -6.39
C GLU A 38 2.46 -16.86 -5.17
N HIS A 39 3.18 -16.71 -4.05
CA HIS A 39 2.93 -17.48 -2.83
C HIS A 39 1.74 -16.96 -2.02
N GLU A 40 1.44 -15.66 -2.08
CA GLU A 40 0.32 -15.04 -1.35
C GLU A 40 -1.03 -15.49 -1.94
N GLN A 41 -1.10 -15.68 -3.27
CA GLN A 41 -2.32 -16.12 -3.95
C GLN A 41 -2.75 -17.56 -3.65
N ILE A 42 -1.80 -18.46 -3.37
CA ILE A 42 -2.11 -19.86 -3.08
C ILE A 42 -2.94 -19.98 -1.80
N GLN A 43 -2.81 -19.01 -0.86
CA GLN A 43 -3.59 -19.01 0.37
C GLN A 43 -5.02 -18.47 0.20
N GLU A 44 -5.26 -17.49 -0.68
CA GLU A 44 -6.61 -16.95 -0.92
C GLU A 44 -7.51 -17.91 -1.72
N GLN A 45 -6.95 -18.76 -2.59
CA GLN A 45 -7.74 -19.73 -3.36
C GLN A 45 -8.18 -20.98 -2.57
N LEU A 46 -7.69 -21.15 -1.34
CA LEU A 46 -8.00 -22.29 -0.47
C LEU A 46 -9.06 -21.96 0.61
N TYR A 47 -9.68 -20.78 0.58
CA TYR A 47 -10.77 -20.37 1.46
C TYR A 47 -12.08 -20.08 0.71
#